data_AF-A0A504Y731-F1
#
_entry.id   AF-A0A504Y731-F1
#
_cell.length_a   1.000
_cell.length_b   1.000
_cell.length_c   1.000
_cell.angle_alpha   90.00
_cell.angle_beta   90.00
_cell.angle_gamma   90.00
#
_symmetry.space_group_name_H-M   'P 1'
#
loop_
_entity.id
_entity.type
_entity.pdbx_description
1 polymer ?
#
loop_
_entity_poly.entity_id
_entity_poly.type
_entity_poly.pdbx_seq_one_letter_code
_entity_poly.pdbx_strand_id
1 'polypeptide(L)'
;MGPQMEAKPDDESVFVNLSDLPYDLMRFNISAKTGSDRREARKALLLKMGAASAKKQYVNYKILMHARKEEKMQALLRPPETATTAVNKRVPPGKIKKKGKNSKKLRKKMAHSSKAGKRWRKLKKSRKT
;
A
#
# COMPACT_ATOMS: atom_id res chain seq x y z
N MET A 1 -39.05 45.45 -40.05
CA MET A 1 -37.59 45.35 -39.89
C MET A 1 -37.26 45.61 -38.42
N GLY A 2 -37.00 44.56 -37.64
CA GLY A 2 -36.55 44.69 -36.26
C GLY A 2 -35.02 44.83 -36.21
N PRO A 3 -34.47 45.56 -35.23
CA PRO A 3 -33.03 45.78 -35.15
C PRO A 3 -32.31 44.48 -34.75
N GLN A 4 -31.29 44.11 -35.53
CA GLN A 4 -30.38 43.03 -35.18
C GLN A 4 -29.52 43.51 -34.01
N MET A 5 -29.61 42.82 -32.87
CA MET A 5 -28.67 43.02 -31.77
C MET A 5 -27.34 42.38 -32.19
N GLU A 6 -26.34 43.21 -32.44
CA GLU A 6 -24.95 42.77 -32.59
C GLU A 6 -24.48 42.10 -31.29
N ALA A 7 -24.16 40.82 -31.38
CA ALA A 7 -23.51 40.09 -30.30
C ALA A 7 -22.10 40.63 -30.12
N LYS A 8 -21.85 41.29 -28.99
CA LYS A 8 -20.49 41.67 -28.56
C LYS A 8 -19.66 40.40 -28.35
N PRO A 9 -18.35 40.41 -28.67
CA PRO A 9 -17.47 39.30 -28.34
C PRO A 9 -17.38 39.25 -26.81
N ASP A 10 -18.02 38.24 -26.21
CA ASP A 10 -17.82 37.95 -24.80
C ASP A 10 -16.33 37.65 -24.60
N ASP A 11 -15.64 38.47 -23.79
CA ASP A 11 -14.29 38.18 -23.33
C ASP A 11 -14.35 36.83 -22.58
N GLU A 12 -13.88 35.76 -23.24
CA GLU A 12 -13.78 34.41 -22.69
C GLU A 12 -12.71 34.36 -21.59
N SER A 13 -13.01 35.00 -20.45
CA SER A 13 -12.19 34.93 -19.26
C SER A 13 -12.29 33.52 -18.67
N VAL A 14 -11.19 32.76 -18.80
CA VAL A 14 -11.08 31.42 -18.23
C VAL A 14 -10.75 31.54 -16.74
N PHE A 15 -11.72 31.23 -15.89
CA PHE A 15 -11.50 31.16 -14.45
C PHE A 15 -10.79 29.86 -14.08
N VAL A 16 -9.61 29.96 -13.45
CA VAL A 16 -8.82 28.80 -13.04
C VAL A 16 -8.64 28.78 -11.53
N ASN A 17 -8.91 27.62 -10.92
CA ASN A 17 -8.63 27.40 -9.50
C ASN A 17 -7.13 27.23 -9.28
N LEU A 18 -6.55 28.05 -8.39
CA LEU A 18 -5.12 28.01 -8.07
C LEU A 18 -4.66 26.66 -7.48
N SER A 19 -5.55 25.92 -6.81
CA SER A 19 -5.25 24.59 -6.26
C SER A 19 -5.10 23.51 -7.34
N ASP A 20 -5.85 23.62 -8.43
CA ASP A 20 -5.91 22.62 -9.50
C ASP A 20 -4.91 22.92 -10.62
N LEU A 21 -4.51 24.20 -10.74
CA LEU A 21 -3.50 24.71 -11.68
C LEU A 21 -2.27 23.80 -11.88
N PRO A 22 -1.59 23.29 -10.84
CA PRO A 22 -0.44 22.41 -11.03
C PRO A 22 -0.82 21.10 -11.75
N TYR A 23 -1.99 20.55 -11.46
CA TYR A 23 -2.46 19.32 -12.10
C TYR A 23 -2.91 19.57 -13.52
N ASP A 24 -3.50 20.74 -13.81
CA ASP A 24 -3.94 21.12 -15.15
C ASP A 24 -2.75 21.36 -16.09
N LEU A 25 -1.71 22.05 -15.62
CA LEU A 25 -0.43 22.16 -16.34
C LEU A 25 0.16 20.78 -16.65
N MET A 26 0.12 19.86 -15.69
CA MET A 26 0.55 18.48 -15.91
C MET A 26 -0.33 17.75 -16.94
N ARG A 27 -1.66 17.92 -16.92
CA ARG A 27 -2.57 17.33 -17.91
C ARG A 27 -2.24 17.83 -19.31
N PHE A 28 -2.01 19.13 -19.46
CA PHE A 28 -1.64 19.76 -20.73
C PHE A 28 -0.30 19.23 -21.27
N ASN A 29 0.72 19.16 -20.42
CA ASN A 29 2.02 18.60 -20.79
C ASN A 29 1.92 17.12 -21.18
N ILE A 30 1.01 16.36 -20.57
CA ILE A 30 0.76 14.97 -20.93
C ILE A 30 0.02 14.85 -22.26
N SER A 31 -0.92 15.75 -22.58
CA SER A 31 -1.61 15.72 -23.88
C SER A 31 -0.68 15.93 -25.07
N ALA A 32 0.43 16.64 -24.89
CA ALA A 32 1.46 16.82 -25.92
C ALA A 32 2.31 15.56 -26.18
N LYS A 33 2.30 14.56 -25.28
CA LYS A 33 3.03 13.30 -25.45
C LYS A 33 2.21 12.29 -26.26
N THR A 34 2.86 11.34 -26.92
CA THR A 34 2.19 10.27 -27.69
C THR A 34 2.48 8.87 -27.12
N GLY A 35 1.67 7.88 -27.51
CA GLY A 35 1.96 6.46 -27.25
C GLY A 35 1.95 6.01 -25.78
N SER A 36 2.92 5.16 -25.42
CA SER A 36 3.13 4.57 -24.09
C SER A 36 3.38 5.65 -23.03
N ASP A 37 4.19 6.63 -23.36
CA ASP A 37 4.71 7.62 -22.41
C ASP A 37 3.60 8.53 -21.91
N ARG A 38 2.63 8.85 -22.78
CA ARG A 38 1.39 9.53 -22.39
C ARG A 38 0.60 8.72 -21.37
N ARG A 39 0.48 7.40 -21.56
CA ARG A 39 -0.29 6.52 -20.66
C ARG A 39 0.38 6.41 -19.30
N GLU A 40 1.70 6.30 -19.27
CA GLU A 40 2.47 6.23 -18.02
C GLU A 40 2.43 7.56 -17.26
N ALA A 41 2.64 8.68 -17.95
CA ALA A 41 2.56 9.99 -17.33
C ALA A 41 1.15 10.29 -16.79
N ARG A 42 0.09 9.87 -17.50
CA ARG A 42 -1.30 9.97 -17.03
C ARG A 42 -1.54 9.11 -15.79
N LYS A 43 -1.05 7.87 -15.76
CA LYS A 43 -1.14 7.01 -14.57
C LYS A 43 -0.45 7.65 -13.38
N ALA A 44 0.76 8.18 -13.56
CA ALA A 44 1.52 8.84 -12.51
C ALA A 44 0.80 10.09 -11.97
N LEU A 45 0.22 10.91 -12.86
CA LEU A 45 -0.59 12.07 -12.47
C LEU A 45 -1.81 11.64 -11.64
N LEU A 46 -2.58 10.66 -12.11
CA LEU A 46 -3.76 10.19 -11.39
C LEU A 46 -3.43 9.68 -9.99
N LEU A 47 -2.32 8.96 -9.84
CA LEU A 47 -1.83 8.53 -8.52
C LEU A 47 -1.52 9.73 -7.60
N LYS A 48 -0.93 10.81 -8.14
CA LYS A 48 -0.69 12.05 -7.37
C LYS A 48 -1.99 12.76 -6.97
N MET A 49 -3.04 12.65 -7.78
CA MET A 49 -4.38 13.18 -7.48
C MET A 49 -5.17 12.30 -6.51
N GLY A 50 -4.58 11.23 -5.97
CA GLY A 50 -5.24 10.35 -5.02
C GLY A 50 -6.06 9.23 -5.65
N ALA A 51 -5.89 8.96 -6.96
CA ALA A 51 -6.50 7.78 -7.57
C ALA A 51 -5.98 6.50 -6.89
N ALA A 52 -6.86 5.51 -6.75
CA ALA A 52 -6.50 4.23 -6.17
C ALA A 52 -5.41 3.54 -7.00
N SER A 53 -4.37 3.05 -6.32
CA SER A 53 -3.32 2.26 -6.97
C SER A 53 -3.88 0.98 -7.59
N ALA A 54 -3.28 0.55 -8.70
CA ALA A 54 -3.65 -0.72 -9.32
C ALA A 54 -3.57 -1.89 -8.32
N LYS A 55 -4.52 -2.83 -8.42
CA LYS A 55 -4.52 -4.04 -7.61
C LYS A 55 -3.23 -4.81 -7.86
N LYS A 56 -2.57 -5.24 -6.78
CA LYS A 56 -1.38 -6.08 -6.88
C LYS A 56 -1.77 -7.37 -7.60
N GLN A 57 -0.97 -7.76 -8.59
CA GLN A 57 -1.14 -9.04 -9.26
C GLN A 57 -0.96 -10.17 -8.24
N TYR A 58 -1.66 -11.28 -8.46
CA TYR A 58 -1.45 -12.48 -7.66
C TYR A 58 -0.06 -13.03 -7.96
N VAL A 59 0.75 -13.19 -6.92
CA VAL A 59 2.10 -13.75 -7.03
C VAL A 59 2.12 -15.12 -6.39
N ASN A 60 2.68 -16.10 -7.11
CA ASN A 60 2.90 -17.43 -6.55
C ASN A 60 3.84 -17.34 -5.34
N TYR A 61 3.41 -17.89 -4.21
CA TYR A 61 4.15 -17.86 -2.95
C TYR A 61 5.59 -18.38 -3.07
N LYS A 62 5.81 -19.43 -3.87
CA LYS A 62 7.16 -20.00 -4.07
C LYS A 62 8.09 -18.98 -4.74
N ILE A 63 7.59 -18.28 -5.76
CA ILE A 63 8.32 -17.23 -6.48
C ILE A 63 8.62 -16.06 -5.54
N LEU A 64 7.61 -15.61 -4.78
CA LEU A 64 7.77 -14.54 -3.80
C LEU A 64 8.83 -14.86 -2.75
N MET A 65 8.88 -16.10 -2.28
CA MET A 65 9.89 -16.53 -1.30
C MET A 65 11.30 -16.61 -1.89
N HIS A 66 11.42 -16.98 -3.17
CA HIS A 66 12.70 -17.00 -3.87
C HIS A 66 13.24 -15.57 -4.06
N ALA A 67 12.41 -14.68 -4.61
CA ALA A 67 12.75 -13.27 -4.79
C ALA A 67 13.19 -12.60 -3.49
N ARG A 68 12.49 -12.86 -2.37
CA ARG A 68 12.88 -12.35 -1.05
C ARG A 68 14.24 -12.87 -0.55
N LYS A 69 14.65 -14.08 -0.95
CA LYS A 69 15.98 -14.59 -0.61
C LYS A 69 17.03 -13.89 -1.44
N GLU A 70 16.80 -13.75 -2.74
CA GLU A 70 17.69 -13.04 -3.67
C GLU A 70 17.89 -11.58 -3.26
N GLU A 71 16.81 -10.85 -2.94
CA GLU A 71 16.88 -9.45 -2.48
C GLU A 71 17.74 -9.30 -1.22
N LYS A 72 17.66 -10.26 -0.28
CA LYS A 72 18.50 -10.23 0.94
C LYS A 72 19.97 -10.47 0.62
N MET A 73 20.26 -11.40 -0.29
CA MET A 73 21.63 -11.67 -0.73
C MET A 73 22.21 -10.46 -1.46
N GLN A 74 21.43 -9.84 -2.36
CA GLN A 74 21.82 -8.61 -3.05
C GLN A 74 22.02 -7.43 -2.08
N ALA A 75 21.16 -7.29 -1.07
CA ALA A 75 21.31 -6.27 -0.04
C ALA A 75 22.58 -6.46 0.79
N LEU A 76 23.00 -7.69 1.05
CA LEU A 76 24.25 -7.99 1.78
C LEU A 76 25.50 -7.67 0.95
N LEU A 77 25.42 -7.86 -0.38
CA LEU A 77 26.50 -7.55 -1.31
C LEU A 77 26.62 -6.05 -1.62
N ARG A 78 25.65 -5.23 -1.21
CA ARG A 78 25.62 -3.80 -1.53
C ARG A 78 26.65 -3.04 -0.69
N PRO A 79 27.56 -2.26 -1.31
CA PRO A 79 28.61 -1.55 -0.60
C PRO A 79 28.03 -0.48 0.36
N PRO A 80 28.69 -0.25 1.51
CA PRO A 80 28.17 0.58 2.61
C PRO A 80 27.91 2.05 2.21
N GLU A 81 28.61 2.56 1.20
CA GLU A 81 28.45 3.91 0.66
C GLU A 81 27.02 4.22 0.15
N THR A 82 26.27 3.19 -0.25
CA THR A 82 24.91 3.36 -0.77
C THR A 82 23.81 3.02 0.23
N ALA A 83 24.16 2.60 1.45
CA ALA A 83 23.22 2.16 2.49
C ALA A 83 22.71 3.31 3.39
N THR A 84 23.32 4.49 3.30
CA THR A 84 23.06 5.64 4.18
C THR A 84 21.80 6.44 3.80
N THR A 85 21.25 6.25 2.60
CA THR A 85 20.02 6.93 2.14
C THR A 85 18.72 6.22 2.54
N ALA A 86 18.80 5.05 3.19
CA ALA A 86 17.65 4.40 3.82
C ALA A 86 17.34 5.12 5.15
N VAL A 87 16.82 6.35 5.05
CA VAL A 87 16.32 7.13 6.18
C VAL A 87 15.42 6.25 7.03
N ASN A 88 15.86 6.04 8.27
CA ASN A 88 15.18 5.33 9.34
C ASN A 88 13.70 5.77 9.45
N LYS A 89 12.78 5.13 8.73
CA LYS A 89 11.35 5.12 9.06
C LYS A 89 11.10 4.13 10.20
N ARG A 90 11.91 4.19 11.26
CA ARG A 90 11.60 3.47 12.49
C ARG A 90 10.42 4.21 13.13
N VAL A 91 9.28 3.54 13.18
CA VAL A 91 8.16 3.99 14.00
C VAL A 91 8.68 4.15 15.44
N PRO A 92 8.45 5.30 16.10
CA PRO A 92 8.92 5.50 17.46
C PRO A 92 8.42 4.35 18.35
N PRO A 93 9.28 3.80 19.24
CA PRO A 93 9.00 2.56 19.97
C PRO A 93 7.71 2.61 20.82
N GLY A 94 7.22 3.80 21.16
CA GLY A 94 5.95 4.01 21.87
C GLY A 94 4.67 3.78 21.06
N LYS A 95 4.72 3.76 19.71
CA LYS A 95 3.55 3.52 18.84
C LYS A 95 3.39 2.06 18.41
N ILE A 96 4.32 1.19 18.80
CA ILE A 96 4.23 -0.24 18.52
C ILE A 96 3.21 -0.85 19.50
N LYS A 97 1.94 -0.92 19.08
CA LYS A 97 0.93 -1.69 19.82
C LYS A 97 1.42 -3.14 19.95
N LYS A 98 1.86 -3.53 21.14
CA LYS A 98 2.17 -4.93 21.47
C LYS A 98 0.87 -5.71 21.23
N LYS A 99 0.81 -6.54 20.17
CA LYS A 99 -0.29 -7.50 19.99
C LYS A 99 -0.32 -8.38 21.24
N GLY A 100 -1.25 -8.09 22.13
CA GLY A 100 -1.34 -8.66 23.46
C GLY A 100 -1.55 -10.16 23.40
N LYS A 101 -0.63 -10.90 24.03
CA LYS A 101 -0.78 -12.05 24.97
C LYS A 101 -2.04 -12.95 24.95
N ASN A 102 -2.85 -13.00 23.90
CA ASN A 102 -4.01 -13.91 23.80
C ASN A 102 -3.63 -15.34 23.39
N SER A 103 -2.37 -15.58 23.02
CA SER A 103 -1.87 -16.94 22.72
C SER A 103 -1.90 -17.88 23.94
N LYS A 104 -1.84 -17.36 25.17
CA LYS A 104 -1.89 -18.22 26.39
C LYS A 104 -3.27 -18.82 26.63
N LYS A 105 -4.35 -18.06 26.43
CA LYS A 105 -5.74 -18.57 26.54
C LYS A 105 -6.08 -19.54 25.41
N LEU A 106 -5.61 -19.26 24.18
CA LEU A 106 -5.79 -20.18 23.05
C LEU A 106 -5.00 -21.49 23.23
N ARG A 107 -3.73 -21.42 23.65
CA ARG A 107 -2.90 -22.61 23.94
C ARG A 107 -3.48 -23.48 25.05
N LYS A 108 -4.04 -22.89 26.12
CA LYS A 108 -4.71 -23.67 27.18
C LYS A 108 -5.96 -24.40 26.66
N LYS A 109 -6.79 -23.73 25.84
CA LYS A 109 -7.99 -24.38 25.26
C LYS A 109 -7.62 -25.53 24.31
N MET A 110 -6.58 -25.39 23.50
CA MET A 110 -6.12 -26.47 22.61
C MET A 110 -5.47 -27.64 23.36
N ALA A 111 -4.75 -27.37 24.46
CA ALA A 111 -4.18 -28.42 25.29
C ALA A 111 -5.26 -29.32 25.91
N HIS A 112 -6.35 -28.74 26.40
CA HIS A 112 -7.47 -29.49 26.99
C HIS A 112 -8.35 -30.23 25.98
N SER A 113 -8.42 -29.77 24.72
CA SER A 113 -9.19 -30.44 23.66
C SER A 113 -8.41 -31.55 22.94
N SER A 114 -7.08 -31.57 23.06
CA SER A 114 -6.22 -32.61 22.47
C SER A 114 -6.48 -34.01 23.07
N LYS A 115 -6.30 -35.07 22.27
CA LYS A 115 -6.40 -36.48 22.73
C LYS A 115 -5.51 -36.76 23.95
N ALA A 116 -4.30 -36.19 23.98
CA ALA A 116 -3.37 -36.27 25.10
C ALA A 116 -3.91 -35.58 26.37
N GLY A 117 -4.47 -34.37 26.23
CA GLY A 117 -5.11 -33.64 27.33
C GLY A 117 -6.33 -34.36 27.91
N LYS A 118 -7.13 -35.03 27.07
CA LYS A 118 -8.27 -35.85 27.50
C LYS A 118 -7.79 -37.10 28.27
N ARG A 119 -6.74 -37.79 27.80
CA ARG A 119 -6.12 -38.94 28.50
C ARG A 119 -5.60 -38.57 29.88
N TRP A 120 -4.85 -37.47 29.98
CA TRP A 120 -4.35 -36.95 31.26
C TRP A 120 -5.48 -36.63 32.26
N ARG A 121 -6.61 -36.11 31.78
CA ARG A 121 -7.77 -35.80 32.63
C ARG A 121 -8.48 -37.06 33.14
N LYS A 122 -8.60 -38.11 32.30
CA LYS A 122 -9.11 -39.42 32.72
C LYS A 122 -8.20 -40.06 33.78
N LEU A 123 -6.88 -40.03 33.58
CA LEU A 123 -5.90 -40.59 34.51
C LEU A 123 -5.87 -39.87 35.88
N LYS A 124 -6.11 -38.55 35.90
CA LYS A 124 -6.26 -37.81 37.16
C LYS A 124 -7.55 -38.12 37.91
N LYS A 125 -8.64 -38.42 37.19
CA LYS A 125 -9.92 -38.81 37.80
C LYS A 125 -9.86 -40.22 38.41
N SER A 126 -9.16 -41.15 37.76
CA SER A 126 -8.99 -42.53 38.26
C SER A 126 -8.04 -42.67 39.45
N ARG A 127 -7.29 -41.61 39.81
CA ARG A 127 -6.40 -41.56 40.99
C ARG A 127 -7.04 -40.88 42.21
N LYS A 128 -8.29 -40.41 42.06
CA LYS A 128 -9.04 -39.67 43.10
C LYS A 128 -10.22 -40.47 43.67
N THR A 129 -10.37 -41.70 43.20
CA THR A 129 -11.21 -42.77 43.75
C THR A 129 -10.26 -43.78 44.37
#